data_AF-A0A1G3UYB4-F1
#
_entry.id   AF-A0A1G3UYB4-F1
#
_cell.length_a   1.000
_cell.length_b   1.000
_cell.length_c   1.000
_cell.angle_alpha   90.00
_cell.angle_beta   90.00
_cell.angle_gamma   90.00
#
_symmetry.space_group_name_H-M   'P 1'
#
loop_
_entity.id
_entity.type
_entity.pdbx_description
1 polymer ?
#
loop_
_entity_poly.entity_id
_entity_poly.type
_entity_poly.pdbx_seq_one_letter_code
_entity_poly.pdbx_strand_id
1 'polypeptide(L)'
;IAYIDIETISSKKYRIYIAASLGFAQRVATALLEEDESDEETLVDMMLETTNLIVGSAKVLAQKTNEYAYNMFTPHFEKIGSFDLEHDEIKVLKIENDEMIIAIKEL
;
A
#
# COMPACT_ATOMS: atom_id res chain seq x y z
N ILE A 1 6.94 5.01 -2.24
CA ILE A 1 5.55 4.92 -2.74
C ILE A 1 5.45 3.62 -3.52
N ALA A 2 4.50 2.77 -3.16
CA ALA A 2 4.20 1.52 -3.84
C ALA A 2 2.74 1.52 -4.30
N TYR A 3 2.41 0.67 -5.25
CA TYR A 3 1.04 0.43 -5.66
C TYR A 3 0.76 -1.04 -5.91
N ILE A 4 -0.51 -1.40 -5.88
CA ILE A 4 -1.01 -2.71 -6.29
C ILE A 4 -2.28 -2.51 -7.09
N ASP A 5 -2.36 -3.16 -8.23
CA ASP A 5 -3.58 -3.17 -9.02
C ASP A 5 -4.53 -4.25 -8.47
N ILE A 6 -5.82 -3.97 -8.52
CA ILE A 6 -6.88 -4.91 -8.21
C ILE A 6 -7.90 -4.96 -9.34
N GLU A 7 -8.60 -6.09 -9.45
CA GLU A 7 -9.70 -6.28 -10.39
C GLU A 7 -10.90 -6.84 -9.63
N THR A 8 -11.99 -6.09 -9.59
CA THR A 8 -13.24 -6.54 -8.99
C THR A 8 -13.87 -7.67 -9.80
N ILE A 9 -14.77 -8.44 -9.20
CA ILE A 9 -15.57 -9.44 -9.94
C ILE A 9 -16.40 -8.84 -11.10
N SER A 10 -16.66 -7.54 -11.06
CA SER A 10 -17.33 -6.79 -12.13
C SER A 10 -16.39 -6.35 -13.26
N SER A 11 -15.14 -6.81 -13.23
CA SER A 11 -14.06 -6.47 -14.17
C SER A 11 -13.63 -5.01 -14.16
N LYS A 12 -14.05 -4.22 -13.16
CA LYS A 12 -13.47 -2.90 -12.92
C LYS A 12 -12.08 -3.02 -12.30
N LYS A 13 -11.14 -2.24 -12.81
CA LYS A 13 -9.75 -2.20 -12.36
C LYS A 13 -9.50 -0.94 -11.55
N TYR A 14 -8.77 -1.12 -10.46
CA TYR A 14 -8.34 -0.03 -9.61
C TYR A 14 -6.86 -0.17 -9.32
N ARG A 15 -6.17 0.96 -9.21
CA ARG A 15 -4.83 1.05 -8.64
C ARG A 15 -4.92 1.57 -7.22
N ILE A 16 -4.36 0.84 -6.28
CA ILE A 16 -4.26 1.25 -4.88
C ILE A 16 -2.82 1.66 -4.63
N TYR A 17 -2.61 2.91 -4.23
CA TYR A 17 -1.33 3.45 -3.84
C TYR A 17 -1.16 3.42 -2.32
N ILE A 18 0.02 3.00 -1.87
CA ILE A 18 0.47 3.13 -0.48
C ILE A 18 1.75 3.98 -0.49
N ALA A 19 1.67 5.17 0.09
CA ALA A 19 2.83 6.01 0.37
C ALA A 19 3.04 6.09 1.87
N ALA A 20 4.28 6.15 2.31
CA ALA A 20 4.60 6.33 3.71
C ALA A 20 5.84 7.21 3.84
N SER A 21 5.93 7.94 4.95
CA SER A 21 7.18 8.59 5.34
C SER A 21 8.29 7.55 5.56
N LEU A 22 9.54 7.99 5.42
CA LEU A 22 10.70 7.12 5.63
C LEU A 22 10.71 6.53 7.06
N GLY A 23 10.36 7.33 8.06
CA GLY A 23 10.27 6.87 9.45
C GLY A 23 9.20 5.79 9.64
N PHE A 24 8.07 5.89 8.94
CA PHE A 24 7.08 4.82 8.94
C PHE A 24 7.62 3.53 8.31
N ALA A 25 8.27 3.61 7.16
CA ALA A 25 8.87 2.45 6.50
C ALA A 25 9.94 1.78 7.37
N GLN A 26 10.79 2.57 8.04
CA GLN A 26 11.77 2.05 8.99
C GLN A 26 11.09 1.33 10.15
N ARG A 27 10.02 1.89 10.74
CA ARG A 27 9.31 1.20 11.83
C ARG A 27 8.70 -0.13 11.39
N VAL A 28 8.20 -0.22 10.15
CA VAL A 28 7.73 -1.49 9.59
C VAL A 28 8.90 -2.47 9.51
N ALA A 29 10.04 -2.05 8.95
CA ALA A 29 11.23 -2.89 8.84
C ALA A 29 11.71 -3.37 10.22
N THR A 30 11.80 -2.48 11.21
CA THR A 30 12.15 -2.84 12.59
C THR A 30 11.14 -3.82 13.19
N ALA A 31 9.84 -3.63 12.95
CA ALA A 31 8.80 -4.51 13.50
C ALA A 31 8.79 -5.92 12.86
N LEU A 32 9.19 -6.05 11.60
CA LEU A 32 9.15 -7.32 10.86
C LEU A 32 10.50 -8.04 10.80
N LEU A 33 11.61 -7.31 10.79
CA LEU A 33 12.96 -7.82 10.59
C LEU A 33 13.87 -7.64 11.81
N GLU A 34 13.42 -6.91 12.84
CA GLU A 34 14.22 -6.56 14.03
C GLU A 34 15.47 -5.73 13.70
N GLU A 35 15.44 -4.98 12.59
CA GLU A 35 16.52 -4.09 12.15
C GLU A 35 16.30 -2.65 12.64
N ASP A 36 17.31 -2.08 13.31
CA ASP A 36 17.25 -0.69 13.79
C ASP A 36 17.43 0.33 12.65
N GLU A 37 18.28 0.01 11.67
CA GLU A 37 18.52 0.80 10.45
C GLU A 37 18.54 -0.15 9.25
N SER A 38 17.70 0.15 8.26
CA SER A 38 17.60 -0.64 7.03
C SER A 38 18.07 0.18 5.83
N ASP A 39 18.69 -0.48 4.86
CA ASP A 39 19.05 0.16 3.59
C ASP A 39 17.82 0.42 2.71
N GLU A 40 18.01 1.21 1.65
CA GLU A 40 16.91 1.60 0.75
C GLU A 40 16.22 0.39 0.11
N GLU A 41 16.97 -0.63 -0.30
CA GLU A 41 16.43 -1.84 -0.93
C GLU A 41 15.52 -2.59 0.04
N THR A 42 15.97 -2.77 1.28
CA THR A 42 15.18 -3.39 2.35
C THR A 42 13.92 -2.59 2.63
N LEU A 43 13.99 -1.26 2.71
CA LEU A 43 12.83 -0.41 2.94
C LEU A 43 11.83 -0.45 1.77
N VAL A 44 12.30 -0.54 0.54
CA VAL A 44 11.47 -0.73 -0.66
C VAL A 44 10.73 -2.06 -0.56
N ASP A 45 11.42 -3.15 -0.24
CA ASP A 45 10.82 -4.47 -0.08
C ASP A 45 9.77 -4.48 1.04
N MET A 46 10.04 -3.82 2.16
CA MET A 46 9.08 -3.68 3.26
C MET A 46 7.86 -2.86 2.87
N MET A 47 8.01 -1.85 2.01
CA MET A 47 6.87 -1.12 1.47
C MET A 47 6.03 -1.98 0.51
N LEU A 48 6.65 -2.85 -0.29
CA LEU A 48 5.93 -3.80 -1.16
C LEU A 48 5.15 -4.82 -0.33
N GLU A 49 5.79 -5.41 0.68
CA GLU A 49 5.14 -6.38 1.58
C GLU A 49 4.01 -5.72 2.37
N THR A 50 4.22 -4.51 2.89
CA THR A 50 3.16 -3.74 3.57
C THR A 50 1.97 -3.48 2.64
N THR A 51 2.24 -3.12 1.39
CA THR A 51 1.18 -2.90 0.38
C THR A 51 0.38 -4.18 0.16
N ASN A 52 1.08 -5.31 0.02
CA ASN A 52 0.47 -6.63 -0.14
C ASN A 52 -0.35 -7.02 1.09
N LEU A 53 0.15 -6.77 2.31
CA LEU A 53 -0.55 -7.07 3.57
C LEU A 53 -1.82 -6.24 3.75
N ILE A 54 -1.77 -4.93 3.48
CA ILE A 54 -2.93 -4.03 3.62
C ILE A 54 -4.02 -4.43 2.63
N VAL A 55 -3.68 -4.55 1.35
CA VAL A 55 -4.65 -4.87 0.31
C VAL A 55 -5.11 -6.33 0.38
N GLY A 56 -4.21 -7.22 0.83
CA GLY A 56 -4.47 -8.61 1.25
C GLY A 56 -5.56 -8.71 2.30
N SER A 57 -5.38 -7.97 3.40
CA SER A 57 -6.33 -7.93 4.51
C SER A 57 -7.68 -7.36 4.07
N ALA A 58 -7.68 -6.29 3.27
CA ALA A 58 -8.90 -5.74 2.71
C ALA A 58 -9.65 -6.73 1.80
N LYS A 59 -8.95 -7.60 1.05
CA LYS A 59 -9.58 -8.61 0.20
C LYS A 59 -10.35 -9.63 1.02
N VAL A 60 -9.77 -10.09 2.13
CA VAL A 60 -10.42 -11.03 3.05
C VAL A 60 -11.70 -10.43 3.64
N LEU A 61 -11.68 -9.13 3.96
CA LEU A 61 -12.88 -8.43 4.42
C LEU A 61 -13.93 -8.31 3.31
N ALA A 62 -13.51 -7.91 2.11
CA ALA A 62 -14.39 -7.73 0.96
C ALA A 62 -15.03 -9.04 0.49
N GLN A 63 -14.35 -10.18 0.63
CA GLN A 63 -14.88 -11.51 0.31
C GLN A 63 -16.12 -11.91 1.13
N LYS A 64 -16.37 -11.28 2.28
CA LYS A 64 -17.59 -11.52 3.07
C LYS A 64 -18.85 -11.01 2.35
N THR A 65 -18.69 -10.15 1.36
CA THR A 65 -19.74 -9.51 0.58
C THR A 65 -19.39 -9.62 -0.91
N ASN A 66 -20.05 -10.51 -1.65
CA ASN A 66 -19.70 -10.77 -3.06
C ASN A 66 -19.56 -9.50 -3.92
N GLU A 67 -20.35 -8.46 -3.64
CA GLU A 67 -20.31 -7.17 -4.35
C GLU A 67 -18.92 -6.52 -4.42
N TYR A 68 -18.12 -6.65 -3.36
CA TYR A 68 -16.82 -6.00 -3.25
C TYR A 68 -15.65 -6.96 -3.47
N ALA A 69 -15.89 -8.23 -3.81
CA ALA A 69 -14.82 -9.19 -4.01
C ALA A 69 -13.91 -8.78 -5.19
N TYR A 70 -12.60 -8.94 -5.01
CA TYR A 70 -11.59 -8.61 -6.02
C TYR A 70 -10.39 -9.56 -6.01
N ASN A 71 -9.71 -9.61 -7.15
CA ASN A 71 -8.38 -10.19 -7.30
C ASN A 71 -7.32 -9.09 -7.15
N MET A 72 -6.12 -9.47 -6.71
CA MET A 72 -4.97 -8.58 -6.55
C MET A 72 -3.84 -9.07 -7.42
N PHE A 73 -3.11 -8.13 -8.01
CA PHE A 73 -1.87 -8.38 -8.73
C PHE A 73 -0.67 -8.24 -7.79
N THR A 74 0.55 -8.39 -8.31
CA THR A 74 1.77 -8.17 -7.52
C THR A 74 1.95 -6.68 -7.24
N PRO A 75 2.39 -6.27 -6.03
CA PRO A 75 2.73 -4.88 -5.76
C PRO A 75 3.94 -4.43 -6.59
N HIS A 76 3.99 -3.14 -6.87
CA HIS A 76 5.05 -2.47 -7.62
C HIS A 76 5.55 -1.25 -6.85
N PHE A 77 6.85 -1.00 -6.93
CA PHE A 77 7.45 0.20 -6.38
C PHE A 77 7.41 1.30 -7.43
N GLU A 78 6.85 2.46 -7.08
CA GLU A 78 6.72 3.60 -8.00
C GLU A 78 7.91 4.54 -7.87
N LYS A 79 8.09 5.14 -6.69
CA LYS A 79 9.16 6.12 -6.43
C LYS A 79 9.34 6.46 -4.96
N ILE A 80 10.47 7.09 -4.65
CA ILE A 80 10.71 7.85 -3.42
C ILE A 80 10.41 9.33 -3.72
N GLY A 81 9.64 9.99 -2.87
CA GLY A 81 9.33 11.42 -3.01
C GLY A 81 7.93 11.78 -2.53
N SER A 82 7.50 12.99 -2.88
CA SER A 82 6.15 13.48 -2.57
C SER A 82 5.08 12.71 -3.34
N PHE A 83 3.92 12.54 -2.72
CA PHE A 83 2.75 11.95 -3.37
C PHE A 83 2.06 12.99 -4.27
N ASP A 84 2.16 12.79 -5.58
CA ASP A 84 1.68 13.66 -6.66
C ASP A 84 0.97 12.86 -7.77
N LEU A 85 0.54 11.64 -7.45
CA LEU A 85 -0.08 10.71 -8.39
C LEU A 85 -1.59 10.98 -8.50
N GLU A 86 -2.16 10.78 -9.69
CA GLU A 86 -3.60 10.89 -9.91
C GLU A 86 -4.37 9.85 -9.08
N HIS A 87 -5.45 10.30 -8.44
CA HIS A 87 -6.29 9.49 -7.59
C HIS A 87 -7.72 10.02 -7.56
N ASP A 88 -8.68 9.13 -7.32
CA ASP A 88 -10.09 9.46 -7.15
C ASP A 88 -10.43 9.60 -5.65
N GLU A 89 -9.82 8.76 -4.81
CA GLU A 89 -10.00 8.72 -3.36
C GLU A 89 -8.65 8.76 -2.66
N ILE A 90 -8.56 9.46 -1.53
CA ILE A 90 -7.34 9.53 -0.71
C ILE A 90 -7.67 9.56 0.78
N LYS A 91 -6.92 8.77 1.54
CA LYS A 91 -6.93 8.76 3.01
C LYS A 91 -5.52 8.91 3.52
N VAL A 92 -5.31 9.94 4.36
CA VAL A 92 -4.05 10.15 5.08
C VAL A 92 -4.24 9.67 6.53
N LEU A 93 -3.31 8.84 6.98
CA LEU A 93 -3.20 8.30 8.33
C LEU A 93 -1.97 8.93 8.98
N LYS A 94 -2.16 9.60 10.12
CA LYS A 94 -1.07 10.17 10.91
C LYS A 94 -0.81 9.27 12.11
N ILE A 95 0.44 8.86 12.28
CA ILE A 95 0.88 8.02 13.39
C ILE A 95 2.10 8.70 14.00
N GLU A 96 1.91 9.31 15.17
CA GLU A 96 2.91 10.15 15.83
C GLU A 96 3.42 11.26 14.89
N ASN A 97 4.71 11.21 14.53
CA ASN A 97 5.37 12.17 13.65
C ASN A 97 5.42 11.70 12.18
N ASP A 98 4.81 10.56 11.88
CA ASP A 98 4.85 9.92 10.58
C ASP A 98 3.48 9.87 9.91
N GLU A 99 3.50 9.63 8.61
CA GLU A 99 2.30 9.58 7.80
C GLU A 99 2.31 8.40 6.83
N MET A 100 1.12 7.85 6.61
CA MET A 100 0.83 6.90 5.55
C MET A 100 -0.35 7.39 4.75
N ILE A 101 -0.26 7.31 3.42
CA ILE A 101 -1.31 7.66 2.49
C ILE A 101 -1.78 6.38 1.83
N ILE A 102 -3.10 6.21 1.78
CA ILE A 102 -3.78 5.20 0.97
C ILE A 102 -4.59 5.97 -0.07
N ALA A 103 -4.35 5.73 -1.35
CA ALA A 103 -5.12 6.36 -2.42
C ALA A 103 -5.61 5.32 -3.42
N ILE A 104 -6.73 5.60 -4.08
CA ILE A 104 -7.36 4.68 -5.05
C ILE A 104 -7.65 5.44 -6.33
N LYS A 105 -7.36 4.81 -7.47
CA LYS A 105 -7.65 5.32 -8.82
C LYS A 105 -8.33 4.23 -9.65
N GLU A 106 -9.50 4.50 -10.24
CA GLU A 106 -10.10 3.66 -11.29
C GLU A 106 -9.28 3.79 -12.59
N LEU A 107 -8.95 2.65 -13.22
CA LEU A 107 -8.10 2.56 -14.42
C LEU A 107 -8.90 2.48 -15.72
#